data_AF-A0A0K1EE99-F1
#
_entry.id   AF-A0A0K1EE99-F1
#
_cell.length_a   1.000
_cell.length_b   1.000
_cell.length_c   1.000
_cell.angle_alpha   90.00
_cell.angle_beta   90.00
_cell.angle_gamma   90.00
#
_symmetry.space_group_name_H-M   'P 1'
#
loop_
_entity.id
_entity.type
_entity.pdbx_description
1 polymer ?
#
loop_
_entity_poly.entity_id
_entity_poly.type
_entity_poly.pdbx_seq_one_letter_code
_entity_poly.pdbx_strand_id
1 'polypeptide(L)'
;MSLHIATSDLSRQLSRLIGQTDRVLSFSDNLLIGPCPRSLEDFVRARVDYWRGVPASGRTWRARYMRLLDAVQSHSEIIIWSTGSLHHEVLCWMICSLANDLDDKCVRLMVCVRDGGATEDVFQCGECPLGPGKVRAMLADGGQLLSRTQRRVAARNWRRFTAPDPARFNRACRSSGPRLQRIGQYHVQFFPRKVNERLRLSCFDESLFAAIGSEWKRPAEIVMAASNEGRVLRRFLYCTGDAFIARRMYEWHNHTSHKPAIEIQIDSPQDLFHGVRYRMSRYGRSLLKQGLHEVSRGPVCFIGGGAAYDSKRGSVAVMEDGAWRLVDL
;
A
#
# COMPACT_ATOMS: atom_id res chain seq x y z
N MET A 1 18.87 -23.08 -8.86
CA MET A 1 17.75 -22.99 -7.90
C MET A 1 17.16 -21.61 -8.01
N SER A 2 15.89 -21.52 -8.38
CA SER A 2 15.19 -20.24 -8.54
C SER A 2 14.39 -19.87 -7.28
N LEU A 3 14.28 -18.57 -7.03
CA LEU A 3 13.46 -18.02 -5.96
C LEU A 3 12.20 -17.41 -6.57
N HIS A 4 11.03 -17.98 -6.29
CA HIS A 4 9.75 -17.41 -6.69
C HIS A 4 9.19 -16.54 -5.56
N ILE A 5 8.92 -15.27 -5.85
CA ILE A 5 8.35 -14.31 -4.90
C ILE A 5 6.93 -13.95 -5.35
N ALA A 6 5.95 -14.14 -4.48
CA ALA A 6 4.55 -13.82 -4.75
C ALA A 6 3.79 -13.43 -3.46
N THR A 7 2.63 -12.79 -3.59
CA THR A 7 1.73 -12.50 -2.45
C THR A 7 1.14 -13.78 -1.84
N SER A 8 0.48 -13.67 -0.67
CA SER A 8 0.03 -14.83 0.11
C SER A 8 -0.87 -15.80 -0.65
N ASP A 9 -1.76 -15.30 -1.49
CA ASP A 9 -2.72 -16.17 -2.17
C ASP A 9 -2.11 -16.86 -3.38
N LEU A 10 -1.28 -16.13 -4.14
CA LEU A 10 -0.55 -16.69 -5.27
C LEU A 10 0.56 -17.66 -4.80
N SER A 11 1.32 -17.31 -3.78
CA SER A 11 2.38 -18.18 -3.22
C SER A 11 1.85 -19.54 -2.76
N ARG A 12 0.63 -19.63 -2.22
CA ARG A 12 0.00 -20.91 -1.85
C ARG A 12 -0.25 -21.81 -3.06
N GLN A 13 -0.66 -21.22 -4.18
CA GLN A 13 -0.89 -21.95 -5.43
C GLN A 13 0.45 -22.40 -6.03
N LEU A 14 1.42 -21.50 -6.07
CA LEU A 14 2.77 -21.76 -6.57
C LEU A 14 3.48 -22.88 -5.80
N SER A 15 3.37 -22.88 -4.46
CA SER A 15 4.03 -23.89 -3.62
C SER A 15 3.53 -25.32 -3.88
N ARG A 16 2.36 -25.50 -4.51
CA ARG A 16 1.82 -26.81 -4.88
C ARG A 16 2.24 -27.26 -6.28
N LEU A 17 2.68 -26.32 -7.12
CA LEU A 17 2.87 -26.52 -8.56
C LEU A 17 4.33 -26.44 -8.99
N ILE A 18 5.15 -25.74 -8.22
CA ILE A 18 6.59 -25.63 -8.40
C ILE A 18 7.24 -26.83 -7.70
N GLY A 19 8.15 -27.50 -8.41
CA GLY A 19 8.81 -28.73 -7.92
C GLY A 19 9.62 -28.51 -6.65
N GLN A 20 10.02 -29.60 -5.98
CA GLN A 20 10.74 -29.57 -4.69
C GLN A 20 12.09 -28.82 -4.74
N THR A 21 12.64 -28.57 -5.93
CA THR A 21 13.94 -27.94 -6.13
C THR A 21 13.92 -26.42 -6.06
N ASP A 22 12.76 -25.76 -6.21
CA ASP A 22 12.66 -24.30 -6.23
C ASP A 22 11.96 -23.78 -4.99
N ARG A 23 12.34 -22.56 -4.56
CA ARG A 23 11.82 -21.98 -3.32
C ARG A 23 10.72 -20.97 -3.62
N VAL A 24 9.57 -21.12 -2.96
CA VAL A 24 8.50 -20.11 -2.99
C VAL A 24 8.53 -19.28 -1.71
N LEU A 25 8.69 -17.97 -1.87
CA LEU A 25 8.62 -16.99 -0.78
C LEU A 25 7.30 -16.22 -0.85
N SER A 26 6.48 -16.42 0.18
CA SER A 26 5.24 -15.67 0.38
C SER A 26 5.53 -14.30 1.00
N PHE A 27 5.30 -13.24 0.23
CA PHE A 27 5.49 -11.85 0.65
C PHE A 27 4.14 -11.12 0.71
N SER A 28 3.57 -11.03 1.91
CA SER A 28 2.23 -10.45 2.16
C SER A 28 2.28 -9.01 2.66
N ASP A 29 3.47 -8.37 2.69
CA ASP A 29 3.53 -6.97 3.10
C ASP A 29 3.12 -6.05 1.94
N ASN A 30 2.27 -5.09 2.25
CA ASN A 30 1.87 -4.07 1.30
C ASN A 30 2.78 -2.84 1.43
N LEU A 31 3.68 -2.68 0.47
CA LEU A 31 4.68 -1.62 0.44
C LEU A 31 4.13 -0.25 -0.02
N LEU A 32 2.87 -0.17 -0.46
CA LEU A 32 2.25 1.09 -0.86
C LEU A 32 1.99 2.03 0.32
N ILE A 33 1.81 1.46 1.51
CA ILE A 33 1.42 2.18 2.72
C ILE A 33 2.34 1.80 3.86
N GLY A 34 2.57 2.74 4.78
CA GLY A 34 3.48 2.64 5.89
C GLY A 34 4.89 3.13 5.54
N PRO A 35 5.78 3.23 6.53
CA PRO A 35 7.10 3.81 6.34
C PRO A 35 7.97 2.89 5.50
N CYS A 36 8.68 3.46 4.53
CA CYS A 36 9.72 2.79 3.75
C CYS A 36 10.98 3.66 3.74
N PRO A 37 11.75 3.71 4.83
CA PRO A 37 13.02 4.43 4.86
C PRO A 37 14.03 3.77 3.90
N ARG A 38 15.06 4.53 3.51
CA ARG A 38 16.05 4.08 2.52
C ARG A 38 16.99 3.00 3.03
N SER A 39 17.40 3.09 4.30
CA SER A 39 18.27 2.09 4.93
C SER A 39 17.47 0.81 5.13
N LEU A 40 18.08 -0.32 4.77
CA LEU A 40 17.44 -1.62 4.90
C LEU A 40 17.19 -2.02 6.37
N GLU A 41 18.14 -1.72 7.25
CA GLU A 41 17.97 -1.97 8.69
C GLU A 41 16.85 -1.12 9.26
N ASP A 42 16.85 0.18 8.94
CA ASP A 42 15.80 1.10 9.36
C ASP A 42 14.46 0.69 8.76
N PHE A 43 14.45 0.15 7.55
CA PHE A 43 13.25 -0.32 6.86
C PHE A 43 12.62 -1.48 7.63
N VAL A 44 13.39 -2.52 7.95
CA VAL A 44 12.86 -3.66 8.71
C VAL A 44 12.32 -3.21 10.07
N ARG A 45 13.07 -2.38 10.80
CA ARG A 45 12.63 -1.84 12.09
C ARG A 45 11.34 -1.02 11.95
N ALA A 46 11.30 -0.06 11.03
CA ALA A 46 10.15 0.81 10.83
C ALA A 46 8.90 0.04 10.43
N ARG A 47 9.00 -0.98 9.55
CA ARG A 47 7.88 -1.83 9.16
C ARG A 47 7.36 -2.69 10.30
N VAL A 48 8.26 -3.28 11.10
CA VAL A 48 7.90 -4.08 12.28
C VAL A 48 7.17 -3.21 13.31
N ASP A 49 7.73 -2.05 13.64
CA ASP A 49 7.15 -1.13 14.62
C ASP A 49 5.83 -0.56 14.13
N TYR A 50 5.74 -0.25 12.83
CA TYR A 50 4.49 0.15 12.21
C TYR A 50 3.44 -0.93 12.48
N TRP A 51 3.61 -2.17 12.03
CA TRP A 51 2.56 -3.19 12.15
C TRP A 51 2.30 -3.71 13.58
N ARG A 52 3.23 -3.55 14.54
CA ARG A 52 3.08 -4.01 15.94
C ARG A 52 1.78 -3.56 16.60
N GLY A 53 1.30 -2.36 16.26
CA GLY A 53 0.08 -1.78 16.85
C GLY A 53 -1.25 -2.40 16.35
N VAL A 54 -1.22 -3.32 15.39
CA VAL A 54 -2.43 -3.99 14.89
C VAL A 54 -2.58 -5.34 15.59
N PRO A 55 -3.61 -5.58 16.41
CA PRO A 55 -3.81 -6.87 17.08
C PRO A 55 -3.98 -8.00 16.05
N ALA A 56 -3.57 -9.23 16.39
CA ALA A 56 -3.44 -10.38 15.47
C ALA A 56 -2.39 -10.25 14.34
N SER A 57 -1.64 -9.14 14.25
CA SER A 57 -0.51 -9.00 13.30
C SER A 57 0.77 -9.74 13.71
N GLY A 58 0.69 -10.62 14.74
CA GLY A 58 1.77 -11.38 15.41
C GLY A 58 2.67 -12.26 14.52
N ARG A 59 2.66 -12.04 13.21
CA ARG A 59 3.71 -12.45 12.30
C ARG A 59 5.00 -11.75 12.68
N THR A 60 6.10 -12.50 12.77
CA THR A 60 7.44 -11.93 12.87
C THR A 60 7.81 -11.29 11.53
N TRP A 61 7.30 -10.07 11.26
CA TRP A 61 7.63 -9.29 10.05
C TRP A 61 9.13 -9.22 9.83
N ARG A 62 9.91 -9.09 10.92
CA ARG A 62 11.37 -9.18 10.90
C ARG A 62 11.87 -10.45 10.22
N ALA A 63 11.40 -11.62 10.65
CA ALA A 63 11.82 -12.89 10.06
C ALA A 63 11.45 -12.98 8.57
N ARG A 64 10.31 -12.41 8.15
CA ARG A 64 9.92 -12.35 6.73
C ARG A 64 10.90 -11.52 5.91
N TYR A 65 11.27 -10.33 6.38
CA TYR A 65 12.25 -9.50 5.65
C TYR A 65 13.64 -10.13 5.66
N MET A 66 14.11 -10.67 6.79
CA MET A 66 15.40 -11.37 6.83
C MET A 66 15.43 -12.53 5.83
N ARG A 67 14.37 -13.37 5.80
CA ARG A 67 14.25 -14.44 4.80
C ARG A 67 14.26 -13.93 3.36
N LEU A 68 13.65 -12.77 3.10
CA LEU A 68 13.69 -12.16 1.77
C LEU A 68 15.11 -11.76 1.39
N LEU A 69 15.82 -11.09 2.30
CA LEU A 69 17.19 -10.64 2.09
C LEU A 69 18.13 -11.82 1.85
N ASP A 70 18.09 -12.81 2.75
CA ASP A 70 18.88 -14.04 2.61
C ASP A 70 18.56 -14.71 1.27
N ALA A 71 17.28 -14.83 0.91
CA ALA A 71 16.90 -15.49 -0.33
C ALA A 71 17.37 -14.74 -1.58
N VAL A 72 17.24 -13.41 -1.62
CA VAL A 72 17.73 -12.57 -2.73
C VAL A 72 19.25 -12.67 -2.89
N GLN A 73 19.99 -12.78 -1.77
CA GLN A 73 21.44 -12.94 -1.79
C GLN A 73 21.86 -14.34 -2.24
N SER A 74 21.20 -15.39 -1.72
CA SER A 74 21.60 -16.78 -1.94
C SER A 74 21.18 -17.39 -3.29
N HIS A 75 20.25 -16.77 -4.04
CA HIS A 75 19.77 -17.33 -5.31
C HIS A 75 20.28 -16.51 -6.50
N SER A 76 20.69 -17.18 -7.58
CA SER A 76 21.11 -16.51 -8.81
C SER A 76 19.94 -16.10 -9.70
N GLU A 77 18.78 -16.75 -9.58
CA GLU A 77 17.58 -16.43 -10.33
C GLU A 77 16.40 -16.11 -9.41
N ILE A 78 15.78 -14.95 -9.64
CA ILE A 78 14.65 -14.42 -8.89
C ILE A 78 13.47 -14.22 -9.84
N ILE A 79 12.36 -14.89 -9.56
CA ILE A 79 11.13 -14.84 -10.35
C ILE A 79 10.06 -14.13 -9.54
N ILE A 80 9.71 -12.92 -9.95
CA ILE A 80 8.67 -12.10 -9.31
C ILE A 80 7.35 -12.36 -10.02
N TRP A 81 6.34 -12.79 -9.28
CA TRP A 81 4.99 -12.93 -9.80
C TRP A 81 4.18 -11.66 -9.55
N SER A 82 3.51 -11.18 -10.58
CA SER A 82 2.77 -9.92 -10.55
C SER A 82 1.43 -10.08 -11.24
N THR A 83 0.35 -9.63 -10.61
CA THR A 83 -0.97 -9.49 -11.22
C THR A 83 -1.16 -8.16 -11.94
N GLY A 84 -0.12 -7.34 -12.06
CA GLY A 84 -0.21 -5.96 -12.55
C GLY A 84 -0.72 -4.96 -11.50
N SER A 85 -0.88 -5.40 -10.24
CA SER A 85 -1.25 -4.54 -9.12
C SER A 85 -0.16 -3.53 -8.76
N LEU A 86 -0.57 -2.40 -8.18
CA LEU A 86 0.37 -1.38 -7.71
C LEU A 86 1.33 -1.91 -6.62
N HIS A 87 0.87 -2.81 -5.76
CA HIS A 87 1.73 -3.38 -4.71
C HIS A 87 2.82 -4.29 -5.31
N HIS A 88 2.52 -5.03 -6.39
CA HIS A 88 3.50 -5.86 -7.08
C HIS A 88 4.54 -4.99 -7.82
N GLU A 89 4.13 -3.84 -8.36
CA GLU A 89 5.07 -2.88 -8.96
C GLU A 89 6.08 -2.37 -7.92
N VAL A 90 5.61 -1.93 -6.74
CA VAL A 90 6.51 -1.45 -5.68
C VAL A 90 7.38 -2.59 -5.11
N LEU A 91 6.84 -3.80 -4.98
CA LEU A 91 7.63 -4.99 -4.64
C LEU A 91 8.73 -5.24 -5.67
N CYS A 92 8.42 -5.20 -6.96
CA CYS A 92 9.40 -5.34 -8.03
C CYS A 92 10.50 -4.29 -7.94
N TRP A 93 10.16 -3.04 -7.63
CA TRP A 93 11.14 -1.97 -7.41
C TRP A 93 12.06 -2.26 -6.23
N MET A 94 11.51 -2.72 -5.11
CA MET A 94 12.29 -3.10 -3.93
C MET A 94 13.25 -4.25 -4.25
N ILE A 95 12.77 -5.34 -4.87
CA ILE A 95 13.61 -6.49 -5.23
C ILE A 95 14.71 -6.08 -6.21
N CYS A 96 14.38 -5.29 -7.24
CA CYS A 96 15.38 -4.78 -8.17
C CYS A 96 16.40 -3.86 -7.48
N SER A 97 15.98 -3.10 -6.46
CA SER A 97 16.90 -2.29 -5.66
C SER A 97 17.85 -3.14 -4.82
N LEU A 98 17.37 -4.22 -4.21
CA LEU A 98 18.18 -5.15 -3.42
C LEU A 98 19.17 -5.92 -4.29
N ALA A 99 18.75 -6.30 -5.50
CA ALA A 99 19.57 -7.03 -6.46
C ALA A 99 20.42 -6.13 -7.36
N ASN A 100 20.37 -4.79 -7.22
CA ASN A 100 21.00 -3.87 -8.16
C ASN A 100 22.53 -3.97 -8.17
N ASP A 101 23.12 -4.26 -7.01
CA ASP A 101 24.57 -4.32 -6.83
C ASP A 101 25.10 -5.76 -6.93
N LEU A 102 24.22 -6.71 -7.26
CA LEU A 102 24.53 -8.13 -7.44
C LEU A 102 24.51 -8.44 -8.95
N ASP A 103 25.67 -8.30 -9.60
CA ASP A 103 25.79 -8.38 -11.06
C ASP A 103 25.46 -9.77 -11.63
N ASP A 104 25.53 -10.83 -10.82
CA ASP A 104 25.21 -12.22 -11.16
C ASP A 104 23.70 -12.54 -11.17
N LYS A 105 22.84 -11.62 -10.71
CA LYS A 105 21.42 -11.90 -10.53
C LYS A 105 20.61 -11.81 -11.82
N CYS A 106 19.91 -12.89 -12.13
CA CYS A 106 18.82 -12.97 -13.09
C CYS A 106 17.50 -12.59 -12.39
N VAL A 107 16.78 -11.59 -12.90
CA VAL A 107 15.44 -11.24 -12.38
C VAL A 107 14.43 -11.37 -13.50
N ARG A 108 13.44 -12.25 -13.31
CA ARG A 108 12.32 -12.45 -14.23
C ARG A 108 11.03 -11.93 -13.62
N LEU A 109 10.17 -11.39 -14.47
CA LEU A 109 8.83 -10.94 -14.11
C LEU A 109 7.80 -11.83 -14.81
N MET A 110 6.98 -12.51 -14.01
CA MET A 110 5.81 -13.26 -14.45
C MET A 110 4.58 -12.37 -14.31
N VAL A 111 4.05 -11.86 -15.43
CA VAL A 111 2.84 -11.02 -15.43
C VAL A 111 1.60 -11.87 -15.65
N CYS A 112 0.83 -12.04 -14.59
CA CYS A 112 -0.45 -12.72 -14.57
C CYS A 112 -1.52 -11.76 -15.08
N VAL A 113 -1.81 -11.80 -16.37
CA VAL A 113 -2.89 -10.99 -16.97
C VAL A 113 -4.23 -11.50 -16.44
N ARG A 114 -5.09 -10.59 -15.95
CA ARG A 114 -6.47 -10.91 -15.58
C ARG A 114 -7.29 -11.23 -16.83
N ASP A 115 -8.00 -12.36 -16.80
CA ASP A 115 -9.01 -12.67 -17.82
C ASP A 115 -10.34 -12.06 -17.33
N GLY A 116 -10.83 -10.99 -17.96
CA GLY A 116 -12.10 -10.35 -17.61
C GLY A 116 -12.16 -8.83 -17.81
N GLY A 117 -13.37 -8.32 -18.08
CA GLY A 117 -13.66 -6.92 -18.42
C GLY A 117 -13.45 -5.90 -17.29
N ALA A 118 -13.81 -4.64 -17.57
CA ALA A 118 -13.54 -3.48 -16.73
C ALA A 118 -13.90 -3.71 -15.25
N THR A 119 -12.89 -3.62 -14.37
CA THR A 119 -13.07 -3.72 -12.93
C THR A 119 -13.40 -2.36 -12.34
N GLU A 120 -14.24 -2.29 -11.29
CA GLU A 120 -14.44 -1.05 -10.51
C GLU A 120 -13.16 -0.53 -9.83
N ASP A 121 -12.12 -1.36 -9.81
CA ASP A 121 -10.79 -1.08 -9.31
C ASP A 121 -9.98 -0.22 -10.30
N VAL A 122 -10.11 1.10 -10.14
CA VAL A 122 -9.41 2.13 -10.93
C VAL A 122 -7.89 1.98 -10.84
N PHE A 123 -7.38 1.40 -9.77
CA PHE A 123 -5.95 1.20 -9.56
C PHE A 123 -5.44 -0.18 -10.02
N GLN A 124 -6.36 -1.08 -10.41
CA GLN A 124 -6.10 -2.47 -10.78
C GLN A 124 -5.26 -3.22 -9.74
N CYS A 125 -5.48 -2.96 -8.46
CA CYS A 125 -4.80 -3.62 -7.35
C CYS A 125 -5.32 -5.02 -7.01
N GLY A 126 -6.51 -5.39 -7.48
CA GLY A 126 -7.14 -6.66 -7.16
C GLY A 126 -6.37 -7.87 -7.71
N GLU A 127 -6.33 -8.94 -6.92
CA GLU A 127 -5.69 -10.19 -7.33
C GLU A 127 -6.61 -11.03 -8.22
N CYS A 128 -6.02 -11.81 -9.12
CA CYS A 128 -6.75 -12.80 -9.91
C CYS A 128 -6.45 -14.19 -9.35
N PRO A 129 -7.46 -15.02 -9.05
CA PRO A 129 -7.20 -16.44 -8.85
C PRO A 129 -6.60 -17.01 -10.15
N LEU A 130 -5.50 -17.75 -10.04
CA LEU A 130 -4.89 -18.44 -11.17
C LEU A 130 -5.20 -19.93 -11.07
N GLY A 131 -5.84 -20.47 -12.11
CA GLY A 131 -6.02 -21.91 -12.21
C GLY A 131 -4.67 -22.62 -12.38
N PRO A 132 -4.52 -23.89 -11.93
CA PRO A 132 -3.28 -24.65 -12.07
C PRO A 132 -2.75 -24.73 -13.51
N GLY A 133 -3.65 -24.82 -14.50
CA GLY A 133 -3.27 -24.82 -15.92
C GLY A 133 -2.60 -23.53 -16.36
N LYS A 134 -3.10 -22.37 -15.91
CA LYS A 134 -2.53 -21.06 -16.23
C LYS A 134 -1.16 -20.87 -15.60
N VAL A 135 -0.99 -21.28 -14.34
CA VAL A 135 0.33 -21.27 -13.68
C VAL A 135 1.35 -22.12 -14.44
N ARG A 136 0.97 -23.34 -14.85
CA ARG A 136 1.84 -24.23 -15.63
C ARG A 136 2.23 -23.64 -16.98
N ALA A 137 1.27 -23.05 -17.71
CA ALA A 137 1.54 -22.39 -18.97
C ALA A 137 2.53 -21.22 -18.80
N MET A 138 2.31 -20.36 -17.80
CA MET A 138 3.23 -19.26 -17.51
C MET A 138 4.63 -19.72 -17.13
N LEU A 139 4.76 -20.80 -16.36
CA LEU A 139 6.05 -21.42 -16.06
C LEU A 139 6.76 -21.89 -17.33
N ALA A 140 6.02 -22.50 -18.27
CA ALA A 140 6.56 -22.95 -19.56
C ALA A 140 7.00 -21.76 -20.44
N ASP A 141 6.26 -20.65 -20.42
CA ASP A 141 6.59 -19.43 -21.16
C ASP A 141 7.83 -18.70 -20.60
N GLY A 142 8.26 -19.02 -19.38
CA GLY A 142 9.53 -18.55 -18.80
C GLY A 142 9.58 -17.08 -18.38
N GLY A 143 8.46 -16.34 -18.52
CA GLY A 143 8.32 -14.94 -18.10
C GLY A 143 9.27 -13.96 -18.80
N GLN A 144 9.14 -12.67 -18.46
CA GLN A 144 10.01 -11.63 -19.01
C GLN A 144 11.31 -11.53 -18.21
N LEU A 145 12.46 -11.78 -18.85
CA LEU A 145 13.76 -11.44 -18.28
C LEU A 145 13.94 -9.92 -18.23
N LEU A 146 14.20 -9.36 -17.05
CA LEU A 146 14.48 -7.94 -16.89
C LEU A 146 15.93 -7.62 -17.23
N SER A 147 16.12 -6.78 -18.25
CA SER A 147 17.43 -6.22 -18.60
C SER A 147 18.04 -5.43 -17.44
N ARG A 148 19.37 -5.26 -17.46
CA ARG A 148 20.09 -4.41 -16.48
C ARG A 148 19.53 -2.99 -16.43
N THR A 149 19.14 -2.44 -17.58
CA THR A 149 18.52 -1.12 -17.67
C THR A 149 17.17 -1.09 -16.96
N GLN A 150 16.30 -2.07 -17.19
CA GLN A 150 15.00 -2.16 -16.50
C GLN A 150 15.17 -2.32 -14.99
N ARG A 151 16.10 -3.17 -14.53
CA ARG A 151 16.42 -3.31 -13.10
C ARG A 151 16.88 -1.98 -12.47
N ARG A 152 17.77 -1.24 -13.14
CA ARG A 152 18.23 0.08 -12.69
C ARG A 152 17.11 1.12 -12.64
N VAL A 153 16.16 1.07 -13.58
CA VAL A 153 14.97 1.94 -13.58
C VAL A 153 14.09 1.61 -12.38
N ALA A 154 13.79 0.33 -12.15
CA ALA A 154 13.01 -0.13 -11.01
C ALA A 154 13.66 0.25 -9.66
N ALA A 155 14.97 0.04 -9.51
CA ALA A 155 15.73 0.48 -8.33
C ALA A 155 15.69 2.00 -8.13
N ARG A 156 15.72 2.79 -9.21
CA ARG A 156 15.57 4.25 -9.13
C ARG A 156 14.18 4.66 -8.68
N ASN A 157 13.14 3.95 -9.14
CA ASN A 157 11.77 4.19 -8.70
C ASN A 157 11.61 3.88 -7.20
N TRP A 158 12.20 2.79 -6.71
CA TRP A 158 12.27 2.50 -5.27
C TRP A 158 12.92 3.64 -4.49
N ARG A 159 14.09 4.13 -4.92
CA ARG A 159 14.79 5.26 -4.25
C ARG A 159 13.99 6.56 -4.24
N ARG A 160 13.19 6.81 -5.28
CA ARG A 160 12.29 7.98 -5.36
C ARG A 160 11.10 7.81 -4.44
N PHE A 161 10.47 6.63 -4.44
CA PHE A 161 9.33 6.31 -3.58
C PHE A 161 9.69 6.35 -2.09
N THR A 162 10.89 5.88 -1.73
CA THR A 162 11.43 5.88 -0.36
C THR A 162 12.13 7.19 0.03
N ALA A 163 12.15 8.20 -0.84
CA ALA A 163 12.65 9.52 -0.49
C ALA A 163 11.64 10.26 0.41
N PRO A 164 12.11 11.09 1.37
CA PRO A 164 11.23 11.88 2.22
C PRO A 164 10.78 13.17 1.52
N ASP A 165 10.38 13.05 0.26
CA ASP A 165 9.95 14.13 -0.65
C ASP A 165 8.83 13.57 -1.54
N PRO A 166 7.61 13.48 -1.00
CA PRO A 166 6.47 12.89 -1.70
C PRO A 166 6.06 13.70 -2.94
N ALA A 167 6.26 15.02 -2.91
CA ALA A 167 5.96 15.90 -4.05
C ALA A 167 6.89 15.61 -5.23
N ARG A 168 8.19 15.42 -5.01
CA ARG A 168 9.14 15.04 -6.06
C ARG A 168 8.84 13.66 -6.65
N PHE A 169 8.45 12.69 -5.83
CA PHE A 169 8.01 11.39 -6.32
C PHE A 169 6.77 11.53 -7.23
N ASN A 170 5.74 12.26 -6.77
CA ASN A 170 4.53 12.48 -7.55
C ASN A 170 4.80 13.23 -8.87
N ARG A 171 5.70 14.23 -8.89
CA ARG A 171 6.15 14.89 -10.12
C ARG A 171 6.80 13.90 -11.09
N ALA A 172 7.69 13.03 -10.61
CA ALA A 172 8.34 12.04 -11.44
C ALA A 172 7.36 11.02 -12.05
N CYS A 173 6.28 10.69 -11.35
CA CYS A 173 5.22 9.81 -11.87
C CYS A 173 4.49 10.39 -13.09
N ARG A 174 4.35 11.73 -13.19
CA ARG A 174 3.57 12.38 -14.27
C ARG A 174 4.20 12.19 -15.64
N SER A 175 5.50 12.44 -15.74
CA SER A 175 6.26 12.34 -17.00
C SER A 175 6.72 10.91 -17.32
N SER A 176 6.12 9.91 -16.68
CA SER A 176 6.51 8.50 -16.82
C SER A 176 5.44 7.69 -17.55
N GLY A 177 5.72 6.43 -17.84
CA GLY A 177 4.75 5.53 -18.46
C GLY A 177 3.49 5.26 -17.60
N PRO A 178 2.44 4.67 -18.18
CA PRO A 178 1.11 4.56 -17.55
C PRO A 178 1.10 3.92 -16.16
N ARG A 179 1.99 2.95 -15.90
CA ARG A 179 2.10 2.28 -14.59
C ARG A 179 2.54 3.24 -13.48
N LEU A 180 3.54 4.09 -13.74
CA LEU A 180 4.01 5.07 -12.77
C LEU A 180 2.99 6.20 -12.56
N GLN A 181 2.32 6.63 -13.62
CA GLN A 181 1.24 7.62 -13.52
C GLN A 181 0.14 7.15 -12.58
N ARG A 182 -0.26 5.88 -12.68
CA ARG A 182 -1.25 5.26 -11.78
C ARG A 182 -0.81 5.24 -10.32
N ILE A 183 0.46 4.94 -10.06
CA ILE A 183 1.02 5.02 -8.70
C ILE A 183 0.99 6.47 -8.20
N GLY A 184 1.30 7.45 -9.05
CA GLY A 184 1.19 8.87 -8.71
C GLY A 184 -0.24 9.29 -8.35
N GLN A 185 -1.23 8.83 -9.13
CA GLN A 185 -2.66 9.07 -8.89
C GLN A 185 -3.15 8.42 -7.60
N TYR A 186 -2.68 7.21 -7.28
CA TYR A 186 -2.96 6.54 -6.01
C TYR A 186 -2.32 7.33 -4.84
N HIS A 187 -1.05 7.66 -4.97
CA HIS A 187 -0.25 8.31 -3.94
C HIS A 187 -0.86 9.64 -3.48
N VAL A 188 -1.32 10.48 -4.41
CA VAL A 188 -1.92 11.79 -4.08
C VAL A 188 -3.23 11.67 -3.29
N GLN A 189 -3.94 10.53 -3.34
CA GLN A 189 -5.22 10.36 -2.62
C GLN A 189 -5.09 10.35 -1.09
N PHE A 190 -3.89 10.13 -0.57
CA PHE A 190 -3.64 10.02 0.87
C PHE A 190 -3.16 11.32 1.51
N PHE A 191 -2.85 12.34 0.72
CA PHE A 191 -2.40 13.64 1.22
C PHE A 191 -3.58 14.59 1.42
N PRO A 192 -3.55 15.46 2.45
CA PRO A 192 -4.55 16.52 2.60
C PRO A 192 -4.61 17.38 1.34
N ARG A 193 -5.78 17.90 1.02
CA ARG A 193 -6.01 18.68 -0.21
C ARG A 193 -6.13 20.16 0.10
N LYS A 194 -5.62 21.02 -0.78
CA LYS A 194 -5.90 22.46 -0.76
C LYS A 194 -6.93 22.77 -1.85
N VAL A 195 -8.11 23.21 -1.44
CA VAL A 195 -9.26 23.52 -2.32
C VAL A 195 -9.79 24.90 -1.94
N ASN A 196 -9.78 25.84 -2.89
CA ASN A 196 -10.20 27.23 -2.67
C ASN A 196 -9.55 27.86 -1.41
N GLU A 197 -8.22 27.76 -1.31
CA GLU A 197 -7.41 28.19 -0.15
C GLU A 197 -7.70 27.49 1.18
N ARG A 198 -8.59 26.50 1.22
CA ARG A 198 -8.90 25.72 2.43
C ARG A 198 -8.23 24.37 2.40
N LEU A 199 -7.64 23.97 3.53
CA LEU A 199 -7.17 22.61 3.71
C LEU A 199 -8.34 21.67 3.98
N ARG A 200 -8.33 20.52 3.32
CA ARG A 200 -9.32 19.45 3.38
C ARG A 200 -8.62 18.15 3.72
N LEU A 201 -9.38 17.20 4.26
CA LEU A 201 -8.92 15.82 4.42
C LEU A 201 -8.47 15.26 3.05
N SER A 202 -7.56 14.29 3.11
CA SER A 202 -7.22 13.46 1.96
C SER A 202 -8.46 12.79 1.38
N CYS A 203 -8.45 12.41 0.10
CA CYS A 203 -9.58 11.71 -0.51
C CYS A 203 -9.89 10.39 0.23
N PHE A 204 -8.84 9.70 0.69
CA PHE A 204 -8.98 8.50 1.50
C PHE A 204 -9.67 8.79 2.83
N ASP A 205 -9.15 9.74 3.62
CA ASP A 205 -9.70 10.04 4.96
C ASP A 205 -11.09 10.67 4.89
N GLU A 206 -11.37 11.49 3.86
CA GLU A 206 -12.71 12.04 3.63
C GLU A 206 -13.73 10.93 3.37
N SER A 207 -13.36 9.95 2.52
CA SER A 207 -14.20 8.77 2.25
C SER A 207 -14.36 7.89 3.49
N LEU A 208 -13.30 7.71 4.27
CA LEU A 208 -13.33 6.96 5.53
C LEU A 208 -14.31 7.59 6.52
N PHE A 209 -14.20 8.90 6.76
CA PHE A 209 -15.05 9.62 7.70
C PHE A 209 -16.52 9.56 7.29
N ALA A 210 -16.78 9.76 6.00
CA ALA A 210 -18.13 9.73 5.47
C ALA A 210 -18.77 8.33 5.53
N ALA A 211 -17.99 7.26 5.28
CA ALA A 211 -18.48 5.89 5.41
C ALA A 211 -18.75 5.47 6.87
N ILE A 212 -17.93 5.93 7.82
CA ILE A 212 -18.16 5.71 9.26
C ILE A 212 -19.48 6.37 9.66
N GLY A 213 -19.64 7.67 9.42
CA GLY A 213 -20.86 8.40 9.78
C GLY A 213 -21.05 8.59 11.29
N SER A 214 -22.22 9.04 11.73
CA SER A 214 -22.52 9.33 13.15
C SER A 214 -22.91 8.11 13.98
N GLU A 215 -23.39 7.06 13.32
CA GLU A 215 -23.87 5.85 13.98
C GLU A 215 -22.72 4.90 14.30
N TRP A 216 -22.90 4.10 15.36
CA TRP A 216 -21.97 3.03 15.69
C TRP A 216 -22.03 1.92 14.64
N LYS A 217 -20.89 1.63 14.01
CA LYS A 217 -20.76 0.59 12.97
C LYS A 217 -19.55 -0.28 13.21
N ARG A 218 -19.66 -1.56 12.83
CA ARG A 218 -18.53 -2.49 12.74
C ARG A 218 -17.69 -2.21 11.48
N PRO A 219 -16.40 -2.60 11.45
CA PRO A 219 -15.55 -2.50 10.26
C PRO A 219 -16.21 -3.00 8.96
N ALA A 220 -16.88 -4.15 9.00
CA ALA A 220 -17.53 -4.72 7.84
C ALA A 220 -18.66 -3.83 7.31
N GLU A 221 -19.46 -3.22 8.19
CA GLU A 221 -20.55 -2.30 7.80
C GLU A 221 -20.02 -1.01 7.18
N ILE A 222 -18.82 -0.57 7.57
CA ILE A 222 -18.16 0.62 7.01
C ILE A 222 -17.60 0.31 5.62
N VAL A 223 -16.84 -0.79 5.49
CA VAL A 223 -16.17 -1.15 4.22
C VAL A 223 -17.16 -1.67 3.19
N MET A 224 -18.17 -2.43 3.61
CA MET A 224 -19.18 -3.02 2.71
C MET A 224 -20.40 -2.14 2.50
N ALA A 225 -20.40 -0.90 2.99
CA ALA A 225 -21.50 0.04 2.79
C ALA A 225 -21.86 0.18 1.29
N ALA A 226 -23.16 0.14 0.98
CA ALA A 226 -23.65 0.32 -0.40
C ALA A 226 -23.54 1.77 -0.89
N SER A 227 -23.19 2.71 0.00
CA SER A 227 -23.00 4.12 -0.35
C SER A 227 -21.84 4.33 -1.32
N ASN A 228 -21.77 5.51 -1.92
CA ASN A 228 -20.68 5.84 -2.84
C ASN A 228 -19.32 5.81 -2.14
N GLU A 229 -19.27 6.26 -0.90
CA GLU A 229 -18.09 6.29 -0.03
C GLU A 229 -17.63 4.87 0.29
N GLY A 230 -18.56 3.96 0.58
CA GLY A 230 -18.27 2.54 0.75
C GLY A 230 -17.66 1.92 -0.51
N ARG A 231 -18.20 2.23 -1.70
CA ARG A 231 -17.59 1.81 -2.98
C ARG A 231 -16.17 2.35 -3.15
N VAL A 232 -15.95 3.63 -2.83
CA VAL A 232 -14.61 4.24 -2.89
C VAL A 232 -13.64 3.57 -1.92
N LEU A 233 -14.05 3.29 -0.68
CA LEU A 233 -13.23 2.56 0.28
C LEU A 233 -12.87 1.14 -0.17
N ARG A 234 -13.80 0.41 -0.79
CA ARG A 234 -13.49 -0.91 -1.37
C ARG A 234 -12.45 -0.83 -2.48
N ARG A 235 -12.45 0.23 -3.29
CA ARG A 235 -11.38 0.45 -4.30
C ARG A 235 -10.02 0.62 -3.62
N PHE A 236 -9.96 1.36 -2.51
CA PHE A 236 -8.72 1.48 -1.74
C PHE A 236 -8.35 0.17 -1.03
N LEU A 237 -9.32 -0.63 -0.58
CA LEU A 237 -9.07 -1.89 0.11
C LEU A 237 -8.19 -2.84 -0.72
N TYR A 238 -8.45 -2.94 -2.03
CA TYR A 238 -7.62 -3.76 -2.92
C TYR A 238 -6.15 -3.34 -2.93
N CYS A 239 -5.87 -2.04 -2.77
CA CYS A 239 -4.51 -1.52 -2.77
C CYS A 239 -3.90 -1.39 -1.37
N THR A 240 -4.69 -1.33 -0.30
CA THR A 240 -4.23 -0.99 1.06
C THR A 240 -4.27 -2.18 2.01
N GLY A 241 -5.20 -3.11 1.81
CA GLY A 241 -5.52 -4.18 2.76
C GLY A 241 -6.41 -3.68 3.90
N ASP A 242 -7.11 -4.62 4.53
CA ASP A 242 -8.03 -4.40 5.64
C ASP A 242 -7.31 -3.87 6.91
N ALA A 243 -6.15 -4.43 7.21
CA ALA A 243 -5.33 -4.03 8.36
C ALA A 243 -4.98 -2.54 8.34
N PHE A 244 -4.80 -1.94 7.16
CA PHE A 244 -4.54 -0.50 7.06
C PHE A 244 -5.76 0.34 7.44
N ILE A 245 -6.96 -0.02 6.98
CA ILE A 245 -8.19 0.73 7.30
C ILE A 245 -8.43 0.70 8.82
N ALA A 246 -8.32 -0.47 9.43
CA ALA A 246 -8.45 -0.63 10.89
C ALA A 246 -7.42 0.23 11.64
N ARG A 247 -6.15 0.16 11.23
CA ARG A 247 -5.07 0.99 11.79
C ARG A 247 -5.40 2.48 11.64
N ARG A 248 -5.84 2.91 10.47
CA ARG A 248 -6.10 4.33 10.19
C ARG A 248 -7.23 4.89 11.06
N MET A 249 -8.28 4.10 11.33
CA MET A 249 -9.31 4.47 12.29
C MET A 249 -8.75 4.60 13.72
N TYR A 250 -7.86 3.68 14.12
CA TYR A 250 -7.19 3.73 15.42
C TYR A 250 -6.24 4.94 15.56
N GLU A 251 -5.53 5.32 14.50
CA GLU A 251 -4.70 6.53 14.47
C GLU A 251 -5.54 7.79 14.69
N TRP A 252 -6.67 7.92 14.00
CA TRP A 252 -7.61 9.03 14.17
C TRP A 252 -8.29 9.08 15.53
N HIS A 253 -8.49 7.91 16.16
CA HIS A 253 -8.95 7.81 17.54
C HIS A 253 -7.91 8.37 18.51
N ASN A 254 -6.64 7.95 18.39
CA ASN A 254 -5.60 8.31 19.36
C ASN A 254 -4.93 9.67 19.11
N HIS A 255 -5.12 10.28 17.93
CA HIS A 255 -4.46 11.54 17.57
C HIS A 255 -4.74 12.68 18.55
N THR A 256 -5.97 12.73 19.06
CA THR A 256 -6.42 13.75 20.02
C THR A 256 -7.19 13.09 21.14
N SER A 257 -6.46 12.56 22.14
CA SER A 257 -7.00 11.71 23.22
C SER A 257 -8.25 12.27 23.90
N HIS A 258 -8.35 13.58 24.10
CA HIS A 258 -9.50 14.22 24.76
C HIS A 258 -10.64 14.60 23.81
N LYS A 259 -10.43 14.56 22.50
CA LYS A 259 -11.41 14.95 21.48
C LYS A 259 -11.19 14.18 20.17
N PRO A 260 -11.30 12.84 20.19
CA PRO A 260 -10.93 12.01 19.05
C PRO A 260 -11.82 12.33 17.84
N ALA A 261 -11.28 12.24 16.62
CA ALA A 261 -12.10 12.41 15.41
C ALA A 261 -13.01 11.19 15.16
N ILE A 262 -12.52 10.00 15.53
CA ILE A 262 -13.23 8.73 15.48
C ILE A 262 -13.28 8.15 16.89
N GLU A 263 -14.49 7.84 17.36
CA GLU A 263 -14.72 7.17 18.64
C GLU A 263 -14.74 5.66 18.42
N ILE A 264 -14.21 4.93 19.40
CA ILE A 264 -14.12 3.46 19.38
C ILE A 264 -14.85 2.94 20.61
N GLN A 265 -15.70 1.95 20.40
CA GLN A 265 -16.31 1.13 21.44
C GLN A 265 -15.80 -0.30 21.29
N ILE A 266 -15.22 -0.86 22.34
CA ILE A 266 -14.71 -2.24 22.37
C ILE A 266 -15.72 -3.09 23.14
N ASP A 267 -16.40 -3.98 22.42
CA ASP A 267 -17.34 -4.95 23.00
C ASP A 267 -16.66 -6.29 23.31
N SER A 268 -15.69 -6.70 22.49
CA SER A 268 -14.88 -7.90 22.69
C SER A 268 -13.46 -7.67 22.19
N PRO A 269 -12.45 -7.55 23.07
CA PRO A 269 -11.08 -7.26 22.68
C PRO A 269 -10.40 -8.40 21.90
N GLN A 270 -10.99 -9.59 21.88
CA GLN A 270 -10.46 -10.75 21.15
C GLN A 270 -10.95 -10.84 19.70
N ASP A 271 -12.01 -10.12 19.32
CA ASP A 271 -12.56 -10.09 17.97
C ASP A 271 -12.53 -8.66 17.42
N LEU A 272 -11.49 -8.31 16.68
CA LEU A 272 -11.35 -6.95 16.14
C LEU A 272 -12.39 -6.61 15.06
N PHE A 273 -12.94 -7.61 14.38
CA PHE A 273 -13.87 -7.39 13.27
C PHE A 273 -15.32 -7.27 13.74
N HIS A 274 -15.71 -7.97 14.80
CA HIS A 274 -17.08 -7.94 15.34
C HIS A 274 -17.18 -7.32 16.73
N GLY A 275 -16.10 -7.32 17.50
CA GLY A 275 -15.99 -6.83 18.86
C GLY A 275 -15.51 -5.38 18.97
N VAL A 276 -15.42 -4.66 17.85
CA VAL A 276 -15.10 -3.23 17.84
C VAL A 276 -16.10 -2.48 16.96
N ARG A 277 -16.63 -1.37 17.49
CA ARG A 277 -17.51 -0.45 16.78
C ARG A 277 -16.88 0.94 16.72
N TYR A 278 -17.15 1.64 15.63
CA TYR A 278 -16.62 2.97 15.33
C TYR A 278 -17.76 3.92 15.05
N ARG A 279 -17.62 5.18 15.46
CA ARG A 279 -18.45 6.27 14.97
C ARG A 279 -17.63 7.56 14.83
N MET A 280 -18.08 8.47 13.99
CA MET A 280 -17.47 9.79 13.86
C MET A 280 -17.96 10.70 14.99
N SER A 281 -17.02 11.35 15.68
CA SER A 281 -17.36 12.31 16.75
C SER A 281 -17.88 13.63 16.21
N ARG A 282 -18.28 14.55 17.10
CA ARG A 282 -18.58 15.95 16.72
C ARG A 282 -17.36 16.61 16.07
N TYR A 283 -16.16 16.32 16.55
CA TYR A 283 -14.92 16.84 15.99
C TYR A 283 -14.65 16.29 14.60
N GLY A 284 -14.80 14.98 14.40
CA GLY A 284 -14.64 14.36 13.09
C GLY A 284 -15.61 14.94 12.06
N ARG A 285 -16.87 15.20 12.44
CA ARG A 285 -17.86 15.89 11.59
C ARG A 285 -17.42 17.30 11.22
N SER A 286 -16.82 18.01 12.16
CA SER A 286 -16.26 19.35 11.91
C SER A 286 -15.14 19.29 10.87
N LEU A 287 -14.20 18.34 11.00
CA LEU A 287 -13.11 18.14 10.05
C LEU A 287 -13.65 17.81 8.64
N LEU A 288 -14.65 16.94 8.56
CA LEU A 288 -15.28 16.56 7.30
C LEU A 288 -16.01 17.74 6.63
N LYS A 289 -16.74 18.54 7.41
CA LYS A 289 -17.53 19.66 6.87
C LYS A 289 -16.67 20.89 6.59
N GLN A 290 -15.85 21.30 7.54
CA GLN A 290 -15.14 22.59 7.54
C GLN A 290 -13.71 22.48 7.00
N GLY A 291 -13.12 21.28 7.03
CA GLY A 291 -11.73 21.06 6.66
C GLY A 291 -10.76 21.17 7.84
N LEU A 292 -9.51 21.44 7.52
CA LEU A 292 -8.39 21.52 8.47
C LEU A 292 -7.93 22.97 8.55
N HIS A 293 -7.56 23.43 9.75
CA HIS A 293 -6.87 24.71 9.90
C HIS A 293 -5.35 24.58 9.68
N GLU A 294 -4.80 23.41 9.93
CA GLU A 294 -3.37 23.06 9.77
C GLU A 294 -3.26 21.56 9.49
N VAL A 295 -2.19 21.13 8.81
CA VAL A 295 -2.00 19.72 8.43
C VAL A 295 -1.86 18.79 9.62
N SER A 296 -1.30 19.27 10.74
CA SER A 296 -1.11 18.50 11.98
C SER A 296 -2.42 18.08 12.65
N ARG A 297 -3.58 18.57 12.18
CA ARG A 297 -4.89 18.12 12.70
C ARG A 297 -5.24 16.70 12.30
N GLY A 298 -4.56 16.14 11.29
CA GLY A 298 -4.61 14.71 11.00
C GLY A 298 -3.44 13.95 11.61
N PRO A 299 -3.62 12.67 11.99
CA PRO A 299 -2.51 11.81 12.34
C PRO A 299 -1.63 11.56 11.13
N VAL A 300 -0.32 11.56 11.36
CA VAL A 300 0.70 11.26 10.35
C VAL A 300 0.39 9.93 9.68
N CYS A 301 0.35 9.90 8.35
CA CYS A 301 0.12 8.70 7.56
C CYS A 301 1.32 8.47 6.64
N PHE A 302 2.13 7.46 6.94
CA PHE A 302 3.32 7.15 6.14
C PHE A 302 2.93 6.49 4.82
N ILE A 303 3.48 7.00 3.71
CA ILE A 303 3.27 6.47 2.36
C ILE A 303 4.64 6.47 1.67
N GLY A 304 5.28 5.31 1.65
CA GLY A 304 6.66 5.19 1.17
C GLY A 304 7.63 5.94 2.10
N GLY A 305 8.50 6.78 1.53
CA GLY A 305 9.45 7.59 2.30
C GLY A 305 8.88 8.88 2.86
N GLY A 306 7.71 9.31 2.38
CA GLY A 306 7.02 10.52 2.83
C GLY A 306 5.90 10.21 3.82
N ALA A 307 5.24 11.28 4.29
CA ALA A 307 4.07 11.15 5.12
C ALA A 307 3.05 12.26 4.84
N ALA A 308 1.76 11.90 4.84
CA ALA A 308 0.69 12.87 4.87
C ALA A 308 0.46 13.37 6.30
N TYR A 309 -0.04 14.60 6.43
CA TYR A 309 -0.28 15.27 7.72
C TYR A 309 0.97 15.52 8.57
N ASP A 310 2.17 15.41 8.00
CA ASP A 310 3.41 15.77 8.67
C ASP A 310 3.56 17.30 8.72
N SER A 311 3.61 17.88 9.91
CA SER A 311 3.82 19.32 10.10
C SER A 311 5.24 19.79 9.83
N LYS A 312 6.23 18.88 9.85
CA LYS A 312 7.64 19.21 9.60
C LYS A 312 7.99 19.20 8.12
N ARG A 313 7.25 18.42 7.32
CA ARG A 313 7.47 18.21 5.88
C ARG A 313 6.12 18.12 5.18
N GLY A 314 5.34 19.18 5.31
CA GLY A 314 3.97 19.21 4.80
C GLY A 314 3.95 19.19 3.27
N SER A 315 3.19 18.27 2.69
CA SER A 315 2.78 18.33 1.30
C SER A 315 1.27 18.21 1.20
N VAL A 316 0.68 18.93 0.26
CA VAL A 316 -0.76 18.92 -0.02
C VAL A 316 -1.04 18.61 -1.47
N ALA A 317 -2.19 18.00 -1.71
CA ALA A 317 -2.75 17.78 -3.02
C ALA A 317 -3.49 19.04 -3.51
N VAL A 318 -3.11 19.57 -4.67
CA VAL A 318 -3.77 20.68 -5.37
C VAL A 318 -4.31 20.21 -6.72
N MET A 319 -5.45 20.76 -7.15
CA MET A 319 -6.01 20.48 -8.47
C MET A 319 -5.42 21.48 -9.47
N GLU A 320 -4.70 20.98 -10.47
CA GLU A 320 -4.15 21.80 -11.53
C GLU A 320 -4.24 21.09 -12.87
N ASP A 321 -4.66 21.81 -13.91
CA ASP A 321 -4.88 21.28 -15.26
C ASP A 321 -5.80 20.03 -15.27
N GLY A 322 -6.81 20.01 -14.38
CA GLY A 322 -7.74 18.88 -14.24
C GLY A 322 -7.16 17.64 -13.53
N ALA A 323 -5.96 17.72 -12.95
CA ALA A 323 -5.33 16.62 -12.25
C ALA A 323 -4.87 17.02 -10.83
N TRP A 324 -5.00 16.09 -9.88
CA TRP A 324 -4.43 16.25 -8.55
C TRP A 324 -2.91 16.06 -8.58
N ARG A 325 -2.18 16.99 -7.97
CA ARG A 325 -0.72 16.93 -7.81
C ARG A 325 -0.29 17.28 -6.39
N LEU A 326 0.86 16.76 -5.98
CA LEU A 326 1.45 17.14 -4.70
C LEU A 326 2.36 18.37 -4.83
N VAL A 327 2.16 19.32 -3.94
CA VAL A 327 3.03 20.49 -3.71
C VAL A 327 3.44 20.52 -2.25
N ASP A 328 4.61 21.06 -1.98
CA ASP A 328 5.08 21.30 -0.62
C ASP A 328 4.37 22.54 -0.05
N LEU A 329 4.09 22.52 1.26
CA LEU A 329 3.41 23.61 1.97
C LEU A 329 4.34 24.74 2.40
#